data_AF-A0A9P7BJE6-F1
#
_entry.id   AF-A0A9P7BJE6-F1
#
_cell.length_a   1.000
_cell.length_b   1.000
_cell.length_c   1.000
_cell.angle_alpha   90.00
_cell.angle_beta   90.00
_cell.angle_gamma   90.00
#
_symmetry.space_group_name_H-M   'P 1'
#
loop_
_entity.id
_entity.type
_entity.pdbx_description
1 polymer ?
#
loop_
_entity_poly.entity_id
_entity_poly.type
_entity_poly.pdbx_seq_one_letter_code
_entity_poly.pdbx_strand_id
1 'polypeptide(L)'
;MHNRIRKSGDIPSIVAKSTSRYIKRQVFTGYLKTAKDVQMKLEEIGYPMSYQSAINVLHAVEIYAEIKKMKPLLTEKHKKTRLAWAKQHQYWAVHDWRRVIFSGETKINIWGPDGCKCCRTVTDRS
;
A
#
# COMPACT_ATOMS: atom_id res chain seq x y z
N MET A 1 0.74 -10.55 19.69
CA MET A 1 0.46 -10.50 18.24
C MET A 1 1.30 -11.57 17.56
N HIS A 2 0.68 -12.63 17.05
CA HIS A 2 1.41 -13.74 16.44
C HIS A 2 1.79 -13.40 15.00
N ASN A 3 3.05 -13.02 14.77
CA ASN A 3 3.62 -12.93 13.43
C ASN A 3 3.73 -14.35 12.87
N ARG A 4 2.81 -14.72 11.97
CA ARG A 4 2.95 -15.93 11.16
C ARG A 4 3.91 -15.64 10.03
N ILE A 5 5.20 -15.85 10.29
CA ILE A 5 6.21 -16.00 9.23
C ILE A 5 5.83 -17.30 8.48
N ARG A 6 5.17 -17.17 7.33
CA ARG A 6 4.93 -18.31 6.44
C ARG A 6 6.26 -18.62 5.76
N LYS A 7 6.81 -19.81 6.01
CA LYS A 7 7.99 -20.31 5.28
C LYS A 7 7.65 -20.34 3.79
N SER A 8 8.46 -19.68 2.96
CA SER A 8 8.43 -19.77 1.51
C SER A 8 8.94 -21.14 1.08
N GLY A 9 8.10 -22.17 1.19
CA GLY A 9 8.30 -23.45 0.54
C GLY A 9 7.55 -23.46 -0.77
N ASP A 10 8.17 -23.92 -1.84
CA ASP A 10 7.65 -24.00 -3.21
C ASP A 10 6.26 -24.66 -3.27
N ILE A 11 5.20 -23.85 -3.16
CA ILE A 11 3.84 -24.29 -3.47
C ILE A 11 3.77 -24.41 -4.99
N PRO A 12 3.49 -25.59 -5.55
CA PRO A 12 3.29 -25.72 -6.99
C PRO A 12 2.11 -24.83 -7.38
N SER A 13 2.43 -23.75 -8.09
CA SER A 13 1.46 -22.80 -8.59
C SER A 13 0.51 -23.52 -9.55
N ILE A 14 -0.78 -23.59 -9.21
CA ILE A 14 -1.87 -24.09 -10.07
C ILE A 14 -1.83 -23.40 -11.46
N VAL A 15 -1.31 -22.17 -11.49
CA VAL A 15 -1.13 -21.35 -12.67
C VAL A 15 0.31 -21.44 -13.17
N ALA A 16 0.52 -21.52 -14.49
CA ALA A 16 1.85 -21.51 -15.08
C ALA A 16 2.64 -20.24 -14.66
N LYS A 17 3.96 -20.36 -14.46
CA LYS A 17 4.83 -19.24 -14.05
C LYS A 17 4.73 -18.02 -14.98
N SER A 18 4.51 -18.25 -16.28
CA SER A 18 4.29 -17.21 -17.29
C SER A 18 3.02 -16.40 -17.02
N THR A 19 1.91 -17.09 -16.76
CA THR A 19 0.62 -16.48 -16.43
C THR A 19 0.69 -15.73 -15.10
N SER A 20 1.32 -16.29 -14.08
CA SER A 20 1.53 -15.60 -12.80
C SER A 20 2.34 -14.30 -12.96
N ARG A 21 3.38 -14.32 -13.81
CA ARG A 21 4.17 -13.12 -14.15
C ARG A 21 3.34 -12.08 -14.89
N TYR A 22 2.49 -12.51 -15.82
CA TYR A 22 1.58 -11.63 -16.55
C TYR A 22 0.58 -10.95 -15.61
N ILE A 23 -0.08 -11.71 -14.73
CA ILE A 23 -1.02 -11.16 -13.74
C ILE A 23 -0.32 -10.18 -12.80
N LYS A 24 0.90 -10.53 -12.31
CA LYS A 24 1.72 -9.61 -11.51
C LYS A 24 1.91 -8.28 -12.24
N ARG A 25 2.34 -8.31 -13.51
CA ARG A 25 2.50 -7.10 -14.34
C ARG A 25 1.20 -6.30 -14.46
N GLN A 26 0.06 -6.95 -14.72
CA GLN A 26 -1.23 -6.28 -14.90
C GLN A 26 -1.77 -5.63 -13.62
N VAL A 27 -1.49 -6.21 -12.46
CA VAL A 27 -1.81 -5.60 -11.16
C VAL A 27 -0.89 -4.39 -10.91
N PHE A 28 0.40 -4.50 -11.22
CA PHE A 28 1.34 -3.38 -11.06
C PHE A 28 1.06 -2.21 -12.02
N THR A 29 0.59 -2.47 -13.25
CA THR A 29 0.16 -1.43 -14.19
C THR A 29 -1.17 -0.78 -13.81
N GLY A 30 -1.90 -1.34 -12.84
CA GLY A 30 -3.19 -0.83 -12.37
C GLY A 30 -4.38 -1.19 -13.26
N TYR A 31 -4.19 -2.08 -14.24
CA TYR A 31 -5.28 -2.61 -15.07
C TYR A 31 -6.19 -3.54 -14.26
N LEU A 32 -5.61 -4.38 -13.40
CA LEU A 32 -6.36 -5.24 -12.46
C LEU A 32 -6.27 -4.65 -11.05
N LYS A 33 -7.38 -4.12 -10.52
CA LYS A 33 -7.40 -3.44 -9.23
C LYS A 33 -7.95 -4.31 -8.10
N THR A 34 -8.84 -5.24 -8.43
CA THR A 34 -9.48 -6.12 -7.45
C THR A 34 -9.16 -7.59 -7.72
N ALA A 35 -9.26 -8.42 -6.67
CA ALA A 35 -9.09 -9.86 -6.81
C ALA A 35 -10.15 -10.49 -7.74
N LYS A 36 -11.31 -9.85 -7.89
CA LYS A 36 -12.37 -10.29 -8.82
C LYS A 36 -11.98 -10.04 -10.27
N ASP A 37 -11.35 -8.90 -10.57
CA ASP A 37 -10.82 -8.62 -11.91
C ASP A 37 -9.75 -9.65 -12.30
N VAL A 38 -8.90 -10.02 -11.32
CA VAL A 38 -7.89 -11.06 -11.49
C VAL A 38 -8.52 -12.42 -11.75
N GLN A 39 -9.57 -12.79 -11.01
CA GLN A 39 -10.31 -14.03 -11.24
C GLN A 39 -10.90 -14.07 -12.66
N MET A 40 -11.61 -13.02 -13.08
CA MET A 40 -12.22 -12.92 -14.40
C MET A 40 -11.17 -13.01 -15.51
N LYS A 41 -10.01 -12.36 -15.32
CA LYS A 41 -8.90 -12.44 -16.29
C LYS A 41 -8.30 -13.84 -16.38
N LEU A 42 -8.24 -14.56 -15.25
CA LEU A 42 -7.75 -15.94 -15.24
C LEU A 42 -8.75 -16.91 -15.89
N GLU A 43 -10.05 -16.70 -15.70
CA GLU A 43 -11.11 -17.42 -16.42
C GLU A 43 -11.02 -17.19 -17.94
N GLU A 44 -10.79 -15.95 -18.39
CA GLU A 44 -10.58 -15.61 -19.81
C GLU A 44 -9.38 -16.33 -20.43
N ILE A 45 -8.30 -16.52 -19.66
CA ILE A 45 -7.07 -17.22 -20.09
C ILE A 45 -7.27 -18.76 -20.08
N GLY A 46 -8.44 -19.25 -19.63
CA GLY A 46 -8.79 -20.67 -19.62
C GLY A 46 -8.49 -21.37 -18.28
N TYR A 47 -8.31 -20.62 -17.19
CA TYR A 47 -8.18 -21.16 -15.84
C TYR A 47 -9.44 -20.86 -15.03
N PRO A 48 -10.49 -21.71 -15.10
CA PRO A 48 -11.66 -21.57 -14.24
C PRO A 48 -11.25 -21.77 -12.79
N MET A 49 -11.36 -20.73 -11.98
CA MET A 49 -10.88 -20.73 -10.59
C MET A 49 -11.87 -20.06 -9.66
N SER A 50 -11.91 -20.51 -8.41
CA SER A 50 -12.66 -19.82 -7.36
C SER A 50 -12.01 -18.48 -7.01
N TYR A 51 -12.79 -17.57 -6.44
CA TYR A 51 -12.31 -16.30 -5.90
C TYR A 51 -11.13 -16.49 -4.92
N GLN A 52 -11.19 -17.50 -4.05
CA GLN A 52 -10.14 -17.79 -3.08
C GLN A 52 -8.86 -18.30 -3.77
N SER A 53 -8.99 -19.05 -4.86
CA SER A 53 -7.86 -19.49 -5.67
C SER A 53 -7.16 -18.29 -6.33
N ALA A 54 -7.91 -17.30 -6.83
CA ALA A 54 -7.33 -16.06 -7.35
C ALA A 54 -6.55 -15.28 -6.26
N ILE A 55 -7.06 -15.22 -5.03
CA ILE A 55 -6.33 -14.64 -3.89
C ILE A 55 -5.05 -15.42 -3.58
N ASN A 56 -5.11 -16.76 -3.60
CA ASN A 56 -3.93 -17.60 -3.35
C ASN A 56 -2.86 -17.39 -4.43
N VAL A 57 -3.26 -17.20 -5.70
CA VAL A 57 -2.34 -16.84 -6.79
C VAL A 57 -1.70 -15.48 -6.54
N LEU A 58 -2.47 -14.48 -6.08
CA LEU A 58 -1.93 -13.17 -5.71
C LEU A 58 -0.93 -13.27 -4.56
N HIS A 59 -1.23 -14.06 -3.53
CA HIS A 59 -0.30 -14.31 -2.43
C HIS A 59 0.97 -15.05 -2.88
N ALA A 60 0.86 -15.97 -3.85
CA ALA A 60 2.01 -16.68 -4.41
C ALA A 60 2.94 -15.75 -5.21
N VAL A 61 2.42 -14.63 -5.75
CA VAL A 61 3.23 -13.58 -6.40
C VAL A 61 3.59 -12.42 -5.45
N GLU A 62 3.37 -12.60 -4.14
CA GLU A 62 3.65 -11.66 -3.05
C GLU A 62 2.83 -10.36 -3.11
N ILE A 63 1.62 -10.42 -3.67
CA ILE A 63 0.67 -9.32 -3.67
C ILE A 63 -0.35 -9.53 -2.56
N TYR A 64 -0.42 -8.59 -1.64
CA TYR A 64 -1.35 -8.59 -0.52
C TYR A 64 -2.25 -7.35 -0.58
N ALA A 65 -3.51 -7.52 -0.20
CA ALA A 65 -4.41 -6.39 -0.01
C ALA A 65 -4.05 -5.69 1.31
N GLU A 66 -3.70 -4.40 1.25
CA GLU A 66 -3.42 -3.58 2.42
C GLU A 66 -4.39 -2.39 2.47
N ILE A 67 -4.91 -2.11 3.67
CA ILE A 67 -5.70 -0.90 3.91
C ILE A 67 -4.73 0.27 3.97
N LYS A 68 -4.81 1.17 2.99
CA LYS A 68 -3.98 2.37 2.96
C LYS A 68 -4.33 3.24 4.18
N LYS A 69 -3.33 3.53 5.02
CA LYS A 69 -3.46 4.52 6.09
C LYS A 69 -3.78 5.88 5.49
N MET A 70 -4.85 6.53 5.98
CA MET A 70 -5.21 7.87 5.55
C MET A 70 -4.07 8.83 5.91
N LYS A 71 -3.55 9.53 4.90
CA LYS A 71 -2.58 10.62 5.09
C LYS A 71 -3.25 11.92 4.68
N PRO A 72 -3.02 13.03 5.40
CA PRO A 72 -3.50 14.32 4.94
C PRO A 72 -2.89 14.64 3.57
N LEU A 73 -3.70 15.21 2.68
CA LEU A 73 -3.24 15.59 1.35
C LEU A 73 -2.22 16.74 1.49
N LEU A 74 -0.99 16.51 1.03
CA LEU A 74 0.03 17.56 0.97
C LEU A 74 -0.07 18.27 -0.37
N THR A 75 -0.39 19.56 -0.32
CA THR A 75 -0.31 20.43 -1.50
C THR A 75 1.15 20.56 -1.95
N GLU A 76 1.37 20.89 -3.22
CA GLU A 76 2.72 21.11 -3.76
C GLU A 76 3.48 22.21 -3.00
N LYS A 77 2.76 23.23 -2.53
CA LYS A 77 3.31 24.26 -1.65
C LYS A 77 3.85 23.66 -0.36
N HIS A 78 3.06 22.82 0.33
CA HIS A 78 3.51 22.15 1.55
C HIS A 78 4.74 21.26 1.32
N LYS A 79 4.76 20.49 0.22
CA LYS A 79 5.90 19.64 -0.14
C LYS A 79 7.17 20.47 -0.33
N LYS A 80 7.10 21.56 -1.09
CA LYS A 80 8.25 22.46 -1.35
C LYS A 80 8.75 23.12 -0.07
N THR A 81 7.87 23.68 0.75
CA THR A 81 8.25 24.31 2.02
C THR A 81 8.91 23.32 2.97
N ARG A 82 8.33 22.12 3.13
CA ARG A 82 8.92 21.07 3.97
C ARG A 82 10.28 20.62 3.45
N LEU A 83 10.44 20.46 2.13
CA LEU A 83 11.71 20.07 1.53
C LEU A 83 12.79 21.15 1.72
N ALA A 84 12.46 22.41 1.50
CA ALA A 84 13.38 23.53 1.69
C ALA A 84 13.84 23.61 3.15
N TRP A 85 12.89 23.48 4.08
CA TRP A 85 13.19 23.47 5.51
C TRP A 85 14.11 22.30 5.89
N ALA A 86 13.79 21.08 5.45
CA ALA A 86 14.62 19.90 5.71
C ALA A 86 16.06 20.05 5.16
N LYS A 87 16.21 20.60 3.95
CA LYS A 87 17.54 20.85 3.36
C LYS A 87 18.35 21.89 4.14
N GLN A 88 17.71 22.96 4.60
CA GLN A 88 18.37 23.99 5.41
C GLN A 88 18.85 23.44 6.77
N HIS A 89 18.15 22.44 7.30
CA HIS A 89 18.35 21.91 8.65
C HIS A 89 19.02 20.51 8.64
N GLN A 90 19.50 20.04 7.48
CA GLN A 90 20.02 18.67 7.32
C GLN A 90 21.31 18.40 8.12
N TYR A 91 22.08 19.45 8.39
CA TYR A 91 23.36 19.37 9.12
C TYR A 91 23.26 19.86 10.57
N TRP A 92 22.04 20.06 11.08
CA TRP A 92 21.85 20.52 12.44
C TRP A 92 22.30 19.48 13.46
N ALA A 93 23.08 19.94 14.44
CA ALA A 93 23.51 19.13 15.55
C ALA A 93 22.41 19.04 16.61
N VAL A 94 22.55 18.10 17.55
CA VAL A 94 21.60 17.91 18.66
C VAL A 94 21.37 19.20 19.46
N HIS A 95 22.40 20.05 19.59
CA HIS A 95 22.28 21.35 20.26
C HIS A 95 21.38 22.34 19.52
N ASP A 96 21.34 22.30 18.20
CA ASP A 96 20.49 23.18 17.38
C ASP A 96 19.02 22.74 17.50
N TRP A 97 18.77 21.43 17.51
CA TRP A 97 17.43 20.86 17.71
C TRP A 97 16.82 21.25 19.07
N ARG A 98 17.65 21.39 20.12
CA ARG A 98 17.18 21.83 21.45
C ARG A 98 16.63 23.26 21.45
N ARG A 99 16.98 24.08 20.46
CA ARG A 99 16.51 25.47 20.34
C ARG A 99 15.20 25.58 19.57
N VAL A 100 14.72 24.50 18.96
CA VAL A 100 13.47 24.51 18.19
C VAL A 100 12.30 24.11 19.07
N ILE A 101 11.33 25.01 19.12
CA ILE A 101 10.05 24.80 19.77
C ILE A 101 9.04 24.46 18.68
N PHE A 102 8.46 23.27 18.75
CA PHE A 102 7.35 22.88 17.88
C PHE A 102 6.04 23.27 18.56
N SER A 103 5.33 24.25 18.01
CA SER A 103 3.95 24.51 18.36
C SER A 103 3.04 23.78 17.37
N GLY A 104 2.30 22.79 17.88
CA GLY A 104 1.30 22.07 17.11
C GLY A 104 0.00 22.02 17.91
N GLU A 105 -1.12 22.26 17.23
CA GLU A 105 -2.44 22.06 17.82
C GLU A 105 -2.81 20.58 17.68
N THR A 106 -3.04 19.91 18.81
CA THR A 106 -3.56 18.53 18.83
C THR A 106 -4.94 18.54 19.45
N LYS A 107 -5.95 18.12 18.68
CA LYS A 107 -7.31 17.92 19.19
C LYS A 107 -7.32 16.74 20.16
N ILE A 108 -7.64 16.98 21.42
CA ILE A 108 -7.84 15.93 22.44
C ILE A 108 -9.33 15.57 22.44
N ASN A 109 -9.69 14.43 21.87
CA ASN A 109 -11.06 13.92 21.92
C ASN A 109 -11.29 13.18 23.25
N ILE A 110 -12.08 13.77 24.15
CA ILE A 110 -12.48 13.14 25.42
C ILE A 110 -13.56 12.07 25.19
N TRP A 111 -14.30 12.14 24.08
CA TRP A 111 -15.36 11.19 23.72
C TRP A 111 -15.26 10.76 22.24
N GLY A 112 -14.92 9.49 22.00
CA GLY A 112 -15.04 8.80 20.70
C GLY A 112 -14.02 9.17 19.61
N PRO A 113 -13.60 8.22 18.75
CA PRO A 113 -12.75 8.53 17.60
C PRO A 113 -13.55 9.12 16.43
N ASP A 114 -12.97 10.12 15.77
CA ASP A 114 -13.46 10.65 14.49
C ASP A 114 -13.22 9.59 13.40
N GLY A 115 -14.25 8.80 13.07
CA GLY A 115 -14.14 7.68 12.14
C GLY A 115 -13.79 8.12 10.72
N CYS A 116 -12.84 7.42 10.08
CA CYS A 116 -12.59 7.55 8.63
C CYS A 116 -12.61 6.15 7.97
N LYS A 117 -13.68 5.87 7.23
CA LYS A 117 -13.77 4.78 6.24
C LYS A 117 -13.76 5.42 4.85
N CYS A 118 -12.68 5.27 4.10
CA CYS A 118 -12.69 5.58 2.67
C CYS A 118 -11.84 4.56 1.89
N CYS A 119 -12.53 3.80 1.04
CA CYS A 119 -11.95 2.92 0.03
C CYS A 119 -11.63 3.74 -1.21
N ARG A 120 -10.37 3.74 -1.67
CA ARG A 120 -10.00 4.16 -3.02
C ARG A 120 -9.06 3.14 -3.63
N THR A 121 -9.35 2.78 -4.88
CA THR A 121 -8.61 1.81 -5.68
C THR A 121 -7.26 2.35 -6.12
N VAL A 122 -6.32 1.44 -6.36
CA VAL A 122 -4.93 1.70 -6.76
C VAL A 122 -4.92 2.35 -8.14
N THR A 123 -4.89 3.68 -8.21
CA THR A 123 -4.35 4.49 -9.32
C THR A 123 -4.28 5.95 -8.84
N ASP A 124 -3.37 6.26 -7.92
CA ASP A 124 -2.86 7.63 -7.81
C ASP A 124 -1.51 7.60 -7.06
N ARG A 125 -0.44 7.60 -7.86
CA ARG A 125 0.93 7.76 -7.41
C ARG A 125 1.56 8.77 -8.36
N SER A 126 1.20 10.05 -8.18
CA SER A 126 1.86 11.22 -8.77
C SER A 126 2.18 12.23 -7.66
#